data_AF-A0A3P1YBV9-F1
#
_entry.id   AF-A0A3P1YBV9-F1
#
_cell.length_a   1.000
_cell.length_b   1.000
_cell.length_c   1.000
_cell.angle_alpha   90.00
_cell.angle_beta   90.00
_cell.angle_gamma   90.00
#
_symmetry.space_group_name_H-M   'P 1'
#
loop_
_entity.id
_entity.type
_entity.pdbx_description
1 polymer ?
#
loop_
_entity_poly.entity_id
_entity_poly.type
_entity_poly.pdbx_seq_one_letter_code
_entity_poly.pdbx_strand_id
1 'polypeptide(L)'
;MPPTEAQLPLLRALWPSPFVCRWNLHRRHGAYGYESAKAQYAPFDRLQDPDPETRAHLARVITGTCGAGQSAYVTINNKAEGSAPLSVAALGAALATG
;
A
#
# COMPACT_ATOMS: atom_id res chain seq x y z
N MET A 1 7.64 0.57 12.83
CA MET A 1 8.22 0.18 11.52
C MET A 1 8.45 1.45 10.72
N PRO A 2 9.62 1.66 10.09
CA PRO A 2 9.90 2.86 9.30
C PRO A 2 8.91 3.01 8.13
N PRO A 3 8.67 4.22 7.60
CA PRO A 3 7.88 4.43 6.39
C PRO A 3 8.44 3.68 5.19
N THR A 4 7.58 3.37 4.21
CA THR A 4 7.94 2.65 2.99
C THR A 4 9.10 3.33 2.25
N GLU A 5 9.11 4.65 2.24
CA GLU A 5 10.13 5.50 1.58
C GLU A 5 11.54 5.29 2.17
N ALA A 6 11.61 5.05 3.48
CA ALA A 6 12.87 4.79 4.17
C ALA A 6 13.32 3.34 4.05
N GLN A 7 12.39 2.39 3.82
CA GLN A 7 12.70 0.97 3.66
C GLN A 7 13.25 0.63 2.27
N LEU A 8 12.62 1.20 1.24
CA LEU A 8 12.80 0.75 -0.14
C LEU A 8 14.24 0.84 -0.66
N PRO A 9 15.01 1.92 -0.45
CA PRO A 9 16.38 1.99 -0.98
C PRO A 9 17.24 0.82 -0.50
N LEU A 10 17.19 0.53 0.81
CA LEU A 10 17.93 -0.58 1.40
C LEU A 10 17.42 -1.94 0.89
N LEU A 11 16.09 -2.13 0.87
CA LEU A 11 15.49 -3.39 0.42
C LEU A 11 15.74 -3.68 -1.07
N ARG A 12 15.87 -2.66 -1.91
CA ARG A 12 16.17 -2.83 -3.35
C ARG A 12 17.66 -3.00 -3.62
N ALA A 13 18.52 -2.40 -2.80
CA ALA A 13 19.96 -2.66 -2.88
C ALA A 13 20.31 -4.11 -2.46
N LEU A 14 19.67 -4.63 -1.40
CA LEU A 14 20.01 -5.93 -0.83
C LEU A 14 19.25 -7.11 -1.48
N TRP A 15 18.04 -6.86 -1.99
CA TRP A 15 17.20 -7.91 -2.61
C TRP A 15 16.57 -7.40 -3.91
N PRO A 16 17.26 -7.44 -5.05
CA PRO A 16 16.71 -7.10 -6.36
C PRO A 16 15.83 -8.24 -6.91
N SER A 17 14.83 -8.65 -6.12
CA SER A 17 13.88 -9.74 -6.39
C SER A 17 12.46 -9.17 -6.51
N PRO A 18 11.43 -10.02 -6.79
CA PRO A 18 10.05 -9.57 -6.85
C PRO A 18 9.65 -8.68 -5.67
N PHE A 19 8.91 -7.62 -5.95
CA PHE A 19 8.41 -6.73 -4.91
C PHE A 19 7.21 -7.38 -4.22
N VAL A 20 7.26 -7.52 -2.89
CA VAL A 20 6.15 -8.05 -2.09
C VAL A 20 5.77 -7.01 -1.04
N CYS A 21 4.52 -6.56 -1.08
CA CYS A 21 3.99 -5.57 -0.15
C CYS A 21 2.74 -6.06 0.56
N ARG A 22 2.67 -5.81 1.86
CA ARG A 22 1.47 -6.00 2.67
C ARG A 22 1.04 -4.66 3.26
N TRP A 23 0.02 -4.06 2.65
CA TRP A 23 -0.53 -2.79 3.10
C TRP A 23 -1.68 -3.04 4.08
N ASN A 24 -1.36 -3.03 5.38
CA ASN A 24 -2.27 -3.55 6.41
C ASN A 24 -3.06 -2.48 7.19
N LEU A 25 -2.45 -1.35 7.53
CA LEU A 25 -3.05 -0.35 8.41
C LEU A 25 -2.64 1.06 7.98
N HIS A 26 -3.60 1.98 7.93
CA HIS A 26 -3.31 3.38 7.68
C HIS A 26 -2.38 3.96 8.76
N ARG A 27 -1.38 4.76 8.38
CA ARG A 27 -0.37 5.32 9.30
C ARG A 27 -1.01 6.10 10.47
N ARG A 28 -2.15 6.75 10.23
CA ARG A 28 -2.93 7.50 11.24
C ARG A 28 -3.29 6.71 12.50
N HIS A 29 -3.39 5.38 12.41
CA HIS A 29 -3.84 4.52 13.52
C HIS A 29 -2.68 4.07 14.42
N GLY A 30 -1.43 4.35 14.05
CA GLY A 30 -0.24 3.98 14.85
C GLY A 30 -0.12 2.47 15.10
N ALA A 31 0.75 2.08 16.03
CA ALA A 31 1.05 0.67 16.30
C ALA A 31 -0.09 -0.11 16.99
N TYR A 32 -1.02 0.59 17.67
CA TYR A 32 -2.06 -0.02 18.51
C TYR A 32 -3.49 0.23 18.03
N GLY A 33 -3.68 0.94 16.90
CA GLY A 33 -5.02 1.31 16.42
C GLY A 33 -5.73 0.27 15.54
N TYR A 34 -5.32 -1.00 15.59
CA TYR A 34 -5.88 -2.02 14.71
C TYR A 34 -7.36 -2.33 15.03
N GLU A 35 -7.74 -2.32 16.31
CA GLU A 35 -9.13 -2.51 16.75
C GLU A 35 -9.96 -1.23 16.61
N SER A 36 -9.40 -0.07 16.93
CA SER A 36 -10.08 1.22 16.75
C SER A 36 -10.37 1.50 15.26
N ALA A 37 -9.43 1.19 14.36
CA ALA A 37 -9.63 1.31 12.92
C ALA A 37 -10.74 0.36 12.43
N LYS A 38 -10.84 -0.86 12.98
CA LYS A 38 -11.86 -1.84 12.57
C LYS A 38 -13.27 -1.32 12.86
N ALA A 39 -13.49 -0.75 14.04
CA ALA A 39 -14.78 -0.20 14.41
C ALA A 39 -15.15 1.04 13.59
N GLN A 40 -14.16 1.88 13.25
CA GLN A 40 -14.38 3.11 12.49
C GLN A 40 -14.66 2.86 11.00
N TYR A 41 -14.07 1.82 10.43
CA TYR A 41 -14.10 1.55 8.99
C TYR A 41 -15.20 0.59 8.54
N ALA A 42 -15.83 -0.14 9.45
CA ALA A 42 -17.01 -0.93 9.10
C ALA A 42 -18.10 -0.01 8.50
N PRO A 43 -18.79 -0.42 7.42
CA PRO A 43 -18.85 -1.77 6.85
C PRO A 43 -17.82 -2.05 5.73
N PHE A 44 -16.79 -1.21 5.58
CA PHE A 44 -15.73 -1.29 4.57
C PHE A 44 -16.18 -1.07 3.11
N ASP A 45 -17.19 -0.23 2.92
CA ASP A 45 -17.82 0.06 1.62
C ASP A 45 -17.33 1.36 0.96
N ARG A 46 -16.48 2.12 1.63
CA ARG A 46 -15.93 3.39 1.14
C ARG A 46 -14.47 3.58 1.56
N LEU A 47 -13.75 4.41 0.80
CA LEU A 47 -12.44 4.91 1.22
C LEU A 47 -12.65 5.99 2.28
N GLN A 48 -12.44 5.63 3.53
CA GLN A 48 -12.66 6.53 4.67
C GLN A 48 -11.44 7.38 4.97
N ASP A 49 -10.25 6.81 4.77
CA ASP A 49 -8.97 7.50 4.88
C ASP A 49 -8.13 7.18 3.64
N PRO A 50 -8.42 7.86 2.51
CA PRO A 50 -7.61 7.71 1.31
C PRO A 50 -6.16 8.15 1.58
N ASP A 51 -5.21 7.33 1.14
CA ASP A 51 -3.77 7.55 1.27
C ASP A 51 -3.13 7.70 -0.13
N PRO A 52 -3.34 8.84 -0.82
CA PRO A 52 -2.79 9.07 -2.15
C PRO A 52 -1.26 9.02 -2.17
N GLU A 53 -0.61 9.38 -1.06
CA GLU A 53 0.84 9.38 -0.95
C GLU A 53 1.39 7.95 -0.98
N THR A 54 0.85 7.03 -0.15
CA THR A 54 1.26 5.62 -0.17
C THR A 54 0.94 5.00 -1.53
N ARG A 55 -0.22 5.29 -2.13
CA ARG A 55 -0.56 4.79 -3.47
C ARG A 55 0.45 5.22 -4.53
N ALA A 56 0.83 6.50 -4.55
CA ALA A 56 1.83 7.02 -5.49
C ALA A 56 3.21 6.38 -5.28
N HIS A 57 3.62 6.17 -4.03
CA HIS A 57 4.87 5.47 -3.71
C HIS A 57 4.85 4.02 -4.19
N LEU A 58 3.78 3.27 -3.89
CA LEU A 58 3.62 1.90 -4.36
C LEU A 58 3.62 1.82 -5.88
N ALA A 59 2.88 2.71 -6.56
CA ALA A 59 2.84 2.75 -8.01
C ALA A 59 4.24 2.90 -8.63
N ARG A 60 5.05 3.86 -8.15
CA ARG A 60 6.42 4.05 -8.64
C ARG A 60 7.29 2.81 -8.47
N VAL A 61 7.21 2.15 -7.32
CA VAL A 61 8.02 0.94 -7.03
C VAL A 61 7.57 -0.24 -7.88
N ILE A 62 6.26 -0.42 -8.05
CA ILE A 62 5.68 -1.47 -8.88
C ILE A 62 6.12 -1.27 -10.33
N THR A 63 5.97 -0.06 -10.88
CA THR A 63 6.40 0.26 -12.25
C THR A 63 7.91 0.01 -12.44
N GLY A 64 8.75 0.47 -11.51
CA GLY A 64 10.20 0.22 -11.58
C GLY A 64 10.56 -1.27 -11.49
N THR A 65 9.90 -2.01 -10.61
CA THR A 65 10.14 -3.46 -10.41
C THR A 65 9.71 -4.26 -11.64
N CYS A 66 8.50 -4.02 -12.14
CA CYS A 66 7.97 -4.67 -13.34
C CYS A 66 8.76 -4.30 -14.59
N GLY A 67 9.18 -3.03 -14.72
CA GLY A 67 10.05 -2.58 -15.80
C GLY A 67 11.42 -3.26 -15.82
N ALA A 68 11.91 -3.72 -14.66
CA ALA A 68 13.13 -4.53 -14.53
C ALA A 68 12.88 -6.04 -14.75
N GLY A 69 11.70 -6.44 -15.23
CA GLY A 69 11.35 -7.85 -15.49
C GLY A 69 11.00 -8.66 -14.25
N GLN A 70 10.84 -8.03 -13.10
CA GLN A 70 10.48 -8.70 -11.84
C GLN A 70 8.97 -8.56 -11.56
N SER A 71 8.37 -9.56 -10.92
CA SER A 71 6.94 -9.47 -10.54
C SER A 71 6.73 -8.55 -9.34
N ALA A 72 5.53 -7.99 -9.21
CA ALA A 72 5.10 -7.23 -8.04
C ALA A 72 3.80 -7.82 -7.46
N TYR A 73 3.79 -8.10 -6.16
CA TYR A 73 2.67 -8.67 -5.43
C TYR A 73 2.28 -7.75 -4.28
N VAL A 74 1.04 -7.26 -4.28
CA VAL A 74 0.52 -6.36 -3.26
C VAL A 74 -0.76 -6.95 -2.66
N THR A 75 -0.77 -7.08 -1.34
CA THR A 75 -1.99 -7.42 -0.59
C THR A 75 -2.43 -6.22 0.22
N ILE A 76 -3.72 -5.90 0.17
CA ILE A 76 -4.30 -4.72 0.80
C ILE A 76 -5.38 -5.18 1.79
N ASN A 77 -5.29 -4.71 3.04
CA ASN A 77 -6.31 -4.94 4.05
C ASN A 77 -7.33 -3.78 4.05
N ASN A 78 -8.58 -4.02 4.42
CA ASN A 78 -9.58 -2.95 4.54
C ASN A 78 -9.11 -1.80 5.46
N LYS A 79 -8.30 -2.10 6.48
CA LYS A 79 -7.76 -1.11 7.42
C LYS A 79 -6.67 -0.20 6.82
N ALA A 80 -6.27 -0.44 5.58
CA ALA A 80 -5.39 0.44 4.84
C ALA A 80 -6.05 1.80 4.58
N GLU A 81 -7.30 1.80 4.10
CA GLU A 81 -7.98 3.05 3.70
C GLU A 81 -9.50 3.05 3.94
N GLY A 82 -10.06 1.98 4.48
CA GLY A 82 -11.50 1.79 4.66
C GLY A 82 -12.09 0.69 3.79
N SER A 83 -11.53 0.38 2.61
CA SER A 83 -12.08 -0.68 1.75
C SER A 83 -11.02 -1.27 0.82
N ALA A 84 -10.65 -2.53 1.00
CA ALA A 84 -9.61 -3.16 0.19
C ALA A 84 -9.94 -3.19 -1.32
N PRO A 85 -11.17 -3.53 -1.76
CA PRO A 85 -11.50 -3.49 -3.19
C PRO A 85 -11.35 -2.10 -3.80
N LEU A 86 -11.82 -1.05 -3.11
CA LEU A 86 -11.68 0.32 -3.60
C LEU A 86 -10.22 0.79 -3.58
N SER A 87 -9.44 0.38 -2.58
CA SER A 87 -8.00 0.64 -2.53
C SER A 87 -7.25 -0.02 -3.69
N VAL A 88 -7.59 -1.26 -4.03
CA VAL A 88 -7.04 -1.95 -5.21
C VAL A 88 -7.37 -1.18 -6.49
N ALA A 89 -8.62 -0.76 -6.66
CA ALA A 89 -9.03 0.02 -7.82
C ALA A 89 -8.29 1.37 -7.90
N ALA A 90 -8.17 2.08 -6.78
CA ALA A 90 -7.46 3.36 -6.70
C ALA A 90 -5.95 3.22 -6.98
N LEU A 91 -5.32 2.15 -6.49
CA LEU A 91 -3.93 1.83 -6.82
C LEU A 91 -3.77 1.48 -8.30
N GLY A 92 -4.70 0.71 -8.86
CA GLY A 92 -4.73 0.41 -10.30
C GLY A 92 -4.84 1.66 -11.16
N ALA A 93 -5.67 2.62 -10.76
CA ALA A 93 -5.77 3.92 -11.44
C ALA A 93 -4.44 4.69 -11.37
N ALA A 94 -3.78 4.73 -10.21
CA ALA A 94 -2.47 5.38 -10.06
C ALA A 94 -1.38 4.74 -10.94
N LEU A 95 -1.43 3.42 -11.14
CA LEU A 95 -0.54 2.69 -12.04
C LEU A 95 -0.80 2.99 -13.53
N ALA A 96 -2.04 3.28 -13.92
CA ALA A 96 -2.38 3.59 -15.30
C ALA A 96 -1.97 5.01 -15.72
N THR A 97 -1.73 5.91 -14.75
CA THR A 97 -1.39 7.32 -15.00
C THR A 97 0.11 7.63 -14.97
N GLY A 98 0.98 6.68 -14.65
CA GLY A 98 2.43 6.87 -14.52
C GLY A 98 3.23 5.88 -15.33
#